data_AF-K6TYG0-F1
#
_entry.id   AF-K6TYG0-F1
#
_cell.length_a   1.000
_cell.length_b   1.000
_cell.length_c   1.000
_cell.angle_alpha   90.00
_cell.angle_beta   90.00
_cell.angle_gamma   90.00
#
_symmetry.space_group_name_H-M   'P 1'
#
loop_
_entity.id
_entity.type
_entity.pdbx_description
1 polymer ?
#
loop_
_entity_poly.entity_id
_entity_poly.type
_entity_poly.pdbx_seq_one_letter_code
_entity_poly.pdbx_strand_id
1 'polypeptide(L)' 'MGNIIKIIMYTEIKREKHRKLKFEALEQTISKYNNWLKESRREDKVENYEQFLRAN' A
#
# COMPACT_ATOMS: atom_id res chain seq x y z
N MET A 1 7.27 0.31 8.18
CA MET A 1 6.00 -0.08 7.52
C MET A 1 4.90 0.84 8.04
N GLY A 2 4.34 1.66 7.17
CA GLY A 2 3.23 2.55 7.51
C GLY A 2 1.98 1.81 8.02
N ASN A 3 1.17 2.46 8.83
CA ASN A 3 -0.07 1.92 9.37
C ASN A 3 -1.09 1.60 8.27
N ILE A 4 -1.11 2.39 7.19
CA ILE A 4 -2.09 2.23 6.10
C ILE A 4 -1.79 1.02 5.25
N ILE A 5 -0.52 0.85 4.93
CA ILE A 5 -0.02 -0.35 4.24
C ILE A 5 -0.44 -1.62 4.98
N LYS A 6 -0.32 -1.64 6.31
CA LYS A 6 -0.74 -2.79 7.13
C LYS A 6 -2.25 -3.04 7.04
N ILE A 7 -3.06 -1.98 7.02
CA ILE A 7 -4.52 -2.09 6.86
C ILE A 7 -4.84 -2.68 5.50
N ILE A 8 -4.25 -2.17 4.42
CA ILE A 8 -4.45 -2.69 3.05
C ILE A 8 -4.06 -4.16 2.98
N MET A 9 -2.87 -4.53 3.49
CA MET A 9 -2.44 -5.92 3.55
C MET A 9 -3.46 -6.79 4.29
N TYR A 10 -3.92 -6.37 5.46
CA TYR A 10 -4.91 -7.11 6.23
C TYR A 10 -6.24 -7.27 5.48
N THR A 11 -6.72 -6.22 4.82
CA THR A 11 -7.95 -6.25 4.02
C THR A 11 -7.81 -7.17 2.81
N GLU A 12 -6.71 -7.11 2.09
CA GLU A 12 -6.44 -7.97 0.93
C GLU A 12 -6.30 -9.44 1.35
N ILE A 13 -5.58 -9.73 2.43
CA ILE A 13 -5.48 -11.09 3.01
C ILE A 13 -6.87 -11.62 3.43
N LYS A 14 -7.71 -10.77 4.01
CA LYS A 14 -9.08 -11.14 4.41
C LYS A 14 -10.01 -11.36 3.22
N ARG A 15 -9.85 -10.59 2.13
CA ARG A 15 -10.64 -10.70 0.90
C ARG A 15 -10.24 -11.94 0.09
N GLU A 16 -8.95 -12.22 -0.03
CA GLU A 16 -8.40 -13.34 -0.80
C GLU A 16 -8.30 -14.65 0.00
N LYS A 17 -9.32 -15.01 0.81
CA LYS A 17 -9.37 -16.31 1.52
C LYS A 17 -9.21 -17.56 0.62
N HIS A 18 -9.26 -17.41 -0.71
CA HIS A 18 -9.19 -18.50 -1.69
C HIS A 18 -8.20 -18.32 -2.85
N ARG A 19 -7.47 -17.19 -2.93
CA ARG A 19 -6.45 -17.00 -3.97
C ARG A 19 -5.08 -16.86 -3.31
N LYS A 20 -4.08 -17.48 -3.95
CA LYS A 20 -2.66 -17.28 -3.61
C LYS A 20 -2.41 -15.79 -3.78
N LEU A 21 -2.37 -15.04 -2.67
CA LEU A 21 -1.89 -13.67 -2.64
C LEU A 21 -0.65 -13.61 -3.51
N LYS A 22 -0.69 -12.79 -4.55
CA LYS A 22 0.53 -12.45 -5.30
C LYS A 22 1.35 -11.52 -4.42
N PHE A 23 1.99 -12.09 -3.40
CA PHE A 23 2.82 -11.38 -2.42
C PHE A 23 3.78 -10.41 -3.11
N GLU A 24 4.35 -10.81 -4.24
CA GLU A 24 5.21 -9.97 -5.07
C GLU A 24 4.53 -8.66 -5.52
N ALA A 25 3.27 -8.70 -5.97
CA ALA A 25 2.55 -7.51 -6.41
C ALA A 25 2.22 -6.57 -5.24
N LEU A 26 1.91 -7.15 -4.08
CA LEU A 26 1.68 -6.42 -2.85
C LEU A 26 2.97 -5.74 -2.37
N GLU A 27 4.09 -6.45 -2.33
CA GLU A 27 5.41 -5.91 -1.98
C GLU A 27 5.86 -4.81 -2.93
N GLN A 28 5.64 -4.97 -4.23
CA GLN A 28 5.92 -3.92 -5.22
C GLN A 28 5.10 -2.66 -4.97
N THR A 29 3.81 -2.81 -4.68
CA THR A 29 2.91 -1.68 -4.38
C THR A 29 3.37 -0.96 -3.11
N ILE A 30 3.75 -1.72 -2.08
CA ILE A 30 4.27 -1.19 -0.81
C ILE A 30 5.57 -0.41 -1.03
N SER A 31 6.48 -0.97 -1.82
CA SER A 31 7.76 -0.33 -2.14
C SER A 31 7.54 0.99 -2.89
N LYS A 32 6.67 0.99 -3.91
CA LYS A 32 6.31 2.21 -4.67
C LYS A 32 5.73 3.29 -3.78
N TYR A 33 4.77 2.95 -2.93
CA TYR A 33 4.15 3.92 -2.03
C TYR A 33 5.15 4.50 -1.01
N ASN A 34 6.01 3.66 -0.41
CA ASN A 34 7.02 4.14 0.52
C ASN A 34 8.04 5.08 -0.15
N ASN A 35 8.45 4.78 -1.39
CA ASN A 35 9.33 5.65 -2.15
C ASN A 35 8.66 6.97 -2.47
N TRP A 36 7.41 6.92 -2.93
CA TRP A 36 6.62 8.12 -3.21
C TRP A 36 6.43 9.00 -1.97
N LEU A 37 6.17 8.42 -0.79
CA LEU A 37 6.12 9.17 0.47
C LEU A 37 7.44 9.86 0.79
N LYS A 38 8.57 9.17 0.61
CA LYS A 38 9.91 9.74 0.84
C LYS A 38 10.23 10.89 -0.12
N GLU A 39 10.00 10.69 -1.41
CA GLU A 39 10.26 11.68 -2.45
C GLU A 39 9.41 12.93 -2.25
N SER A 40 8.13 12.75 -1.89
CA SER A 40 7.19 13.84 -1.64
C SER A 40 7.27 14.43 -0.22
N ARG A 41 8.14 13.88 0.65
CA ARG A 41 8.24 14.23 2.08
C ARG A 41 6.89 14.18 2.81
N ARG A 42 6.05 13.20 2.45
CA ARG A 42 4.71 13.01 3.01
C ARG A 42 4.74 11.97 4.13
N GLU A 43 3.83 12.15 5.07
CA GLU A 43 3.59 11.18 6.14
C GLU A 43 2.64 10.07 5.66
N ASP A 44 2.71 8.90 6.31
CA ASP A 44 1.77 7.82 6.04
C ASP A 44 0.38 8.15 6.61
N LYS A 45 -0.48 8.71 5.76
CA LYS A 45 -1.86 9.14 6.05
C LYS A 45 -2.80 8.77 4.92
N VAL A 46 -4.10 8.63 5.21
CA VAL A 46 -5.05 8.02 4.27
C VAL A 46 -5.28 8.92 3.07
N GLU A 47 -5.26 10.22 3.31
CA GLU A 47 -5.31 11.25 2.29
C GLU A 47 -4.12 11.16 1.32
N ASN A 48 -2.93 10.84 1.84
CA ASN A 48 -1.73 10.67 1.02
C ASN A 48 -1.78 9.35 0.23
N TYR A 49 -2.30 8.29 0.82
CA TYR A 49 -2.51 7.03 0.10
C TYR A 49 -3.54 7.17 -1.02
N GLU A 50 -4.65 7.88 -0.80
CA GLU A 50 -5.61 8.19 -1.85
C GLU A 50 -4.99 9.03 -2.97
N GLN A 51 -4.15 10.02 -2.63
CA GLN A 51 -3.42 10.79 -3.62
C GLN A 51 -2.44 9.93 -4.42
N PHE A 52 -1.74 9.00 -3.77
CA PHE A 52 -0.86 8.04 -4.44
C PHE A 52 -1.62 7.19 -5.45
N LEU A 53 -2.81 6.69 -5.09
CA LEU A 53 -3.69 5.89 -5.96
C LEU A 53 -4.28 6.69 -7.12
N ARG A 54 -4.40 8.01 -7.01
CA ARG A 54 -4.87 8.87 -8.12
C ARG A 54 -3.74 9.26 -9.07
N ALA A 55 -2.50 9.28 -8.57
CA ALA A 55 -1.32 9.68 -9.32
C ALA A 55 -0.64 8.53 -10.08
N ASN A 56 -1.04 7.28 -9.81
CA ASN A 56 -0.51 6.04 -10.43
C ASN A 56 -1.65 5.16 -10.91
#